data_AF-A0A355S4U6-F1
#
_entry.id   AF-A0A355S4U6-F1
#
_cell.length_a   1.000
_cell.length_b   1.000
_cell.length_c   1.000
_cell.angle_alpha   90.00
_cell.angle_beta   90.00
_cell.angle_gamma   90.00
#
_symmetry.space_group_name_H-M   'P 1'
#
loop_
_entity.id
_entity.type
_entity.pdbx_description
1 polymer ?
#
loop_
_entity_poly.entity_id
_entity_poly.type
_entity_poly.pdbx_seq_one_letter_code
_entity_poly.pdbx_strand_id
1 'polypeptide(L)'
;AKKTGLDISDIGIILITPCTARVTSIRKPIGIDFSYIDGAISIKDIFGSMLKALPNVKISNDEVYGLTRRNMLCTTSGGQVIHFENENTMAVDGIHNAISILEKIEMDQLDEMDFIEIAACPKGCLGGPLVVENKFIALNKINRIARNLPENFETEYDTEKCLEMYKEGFIRLTNKIKPMEVTKLDPDLNISIKKMDAIRNLVSSLPGIDCGICGSPTCQSFAEDVITGARPNAVCPVMNILPSIKK
;
A
#
# COMPACT_ATOMS: atom_id res chain seq x y z
N ALA A 1 10.97 -23.25 8.46
CA ALA A 1 12.03 -24.19 8.03
C ALA A 1 12.85 -24.68 9.23
N LYS A 2 13.80 -23.89 9.79
CA LYS A 2 14.72 -24.36 10.86
C LYS A 2 14.05 -25.05 12.06
N LYS A 3 12.97 -24.49 12.61
CA LYS A 3 12.25 -25.07 13.77
C LYS A 3 11.49 -26.35 13.43
N THR A 4 10.96 -26.45 12.21
CA THR A 4 10.04 -27.52 11.80
C THR A 4 10.71 -28.61 10.98
N GLY A 5 11.92 -28.38 10.46
CA GLY A 5 12.60 -29.26 9.51
C GLY A 5 11.99 -29.29 8.10
N LEU A 6 10.89 -28.57 7.88
CA LEU A 6 10.22 -28.49 6.56
C LEU A 6 11.03 -27.63 5.60
N ASP A 7 10.99 -28.01 4.31
CA ASP A 7 11.47 -27.15 3.23
C ASP A 7 10.69 -25.83 3.22
N ILE A 8 11.32 -24.76 2.74
CA ILE A 8 10.65 -23.47 2.62
C ILE A 8 9.51 -23.53 1.61
N SER A 9 9.61 -24.35 0.56
CA SER A 9 8.55 -24.54 -0.43
C SER A 9 7.29 -25.16 0.15
N ASP A 10 7.41 -25.86 1.29
CA ASP A 10 6.29 -26.49 1.99
C ASP A 10 5.66 -25.58 3.06
N ILE A 11 6.15 -24.35 3.20
CA ILE A 11 5.68 -23.38 4.20
C ILE A 11 5.07 -22.18 3.49
N GLY A 12 3.75 -22.04 3.62
CA GLY A 12 3.03 -20.85 3.15
C GLY A 12 3.03 -19.70 4.16
N ILE A 13 3.34 -18.50 3.71
CA ILE A 13 3.25 -17.24 4.44
C ILE A 13 2.07 -16.43 3.90
N ILE A 14 1.06 -16.23 4.75
CA ILE A 14 -0.14 -15.47 4.40
C ILE A 14 -0.21 -14.18 5.20
N LEU A 15 -0.30 -13.05 4.51
CA LEU A 15 -0.43 -11.74 5.12
C LEU A 15 -1.91 -11.38 5.32
N ILE A 16 -2.33 -11.16 6.56
CA ILE A 16 -3.61 -10.53 6.85
C ILE A 16 -3.44 -9.02 6.66
N THR A 17 -4.18 -8.42 5.72
CA THR A 17 -3.89 -7.05 5.27
C THR A 17 -5.12 -6.12 5.22
N PRO A 18 -4.95 -4.83 5.58
CA PRO A 18 -5.95 -3.79 5.36
C PRO A 18 -5.90 -3.21 3.93
N CYS A 19 -4.92 -3.59 3.10
CA CYS A 19 -4.55 -2.83 1.90
C CYS A 19 -4.47 -3.71 0.65
N THR A 20 -5.14 -3.27 -0.42
CA THR A 20 -5.07 -3.92 -1.74
C THR A 20 -3.67 -3.81 -2.36
N ALA A 21 -2.90 -2.76 -2.05
CA ALA A 21 -1.54 -2.61 -2.56
C ALA A 21 -0.61 -3.74 -2.11
N ARG A 22 -0.86 -4.36 -0.94
CA ARG A 22 -0.09 -5.53 -0.49
C ARG A 22 -0.34 -6.76 -1.36
N VAL A 23 -1.57 -6.93 -1.86
CA VAL A 23 -1.89 -8.00 -2.83
C VAL A 23 -1.06 -7.81 -4.11
N THR A 24 -0.97 -6.58 -4.60
CA THR A 24 -0.17 -6.25 -5.78
C THR A 24 1.32 -6.43 -5.52
N SER A 25 1.85 -5.93 -4.40
CA SER A 25 3.29 -6.03 -4.08
C SER A 25 3.76 -7.47 -3.87
N ILE A 26 2.87 -8.37 -3.47
CA ILE A 26 3.17 -9.80 -3.38
C ILE A 26 3.33 -10.41 -4.77
N ARG A 27 2.39 -10.14 -5.67
CA ARG A 27 2.35 -10.74 -7.02
C ARG A 27 3.34 -10.11 -8.00
N LYS A 28 3.57 -8.81 -7.88
CA LYS A 28 4.43 -8.01 -8.74
C LYS A 28 5.24 -7.05 -7.86
N PRO A 29 6.22 -7.57 -7.11
CA PRO A 29 7.04 -6.75 -6.24
C PRO A 29 7.86 -5.73 -7.02
N ILE A 30 8.20 -4.62 -6.36
CA ILE A 30 9.07 -3.57 -6.89
C ILE A 30 10.38 -3.62 -6.12
N GLY A 31 11.51 -3.67 -6.83
CA GLY A 31 12.84 -3.65 -6.23
C GLY A 31 13.35 -5.00 -5.69
N ILE A 32 12.58 -6.09 -5.86
CA ILE A 32 13.01 -7.49 -5.61
C ILE A 32 12.43 -8.40 -6.71
N ASP A 33 12.98 -9.60 -6.88
CA ASP A 33 12.57 -10.53 -7.95
C ASP A 33 11.28 -11.29 -7.63
N PHE A 34 11.10 -11.68 -6.37
CA PHE A 34 9.92 -12.40 -5.90
C PHE A 34 9.61 -12.03 -4.44
N SER A 35 8.35 -12.20 -4.02
CA SER A 35 7.95 -12.03 -2.63
C SER A 35 8.07 -13.34 -1.87
N TYR A 36 8.56 -13.29 -0.63
CA TYR A 36 8.49 -14.42 0.32
C TYR A 36 7.11 -14.58 0.96
N ILE A 37 6.14 -13.73 0.62
CA ILE A 37 4.77 -13.83 1.09
C ILE A 37 3.97 -14.49 -0.03
N ASP A 38 3.36 -15.64 0.23
CA ASP A 38 2.65 -16.44 -0.78
C ASP A 38 1.24 -15.93 -1.06
N GLY A 39 0.65 -15.22 -0.10
CA GLY A 39 -0.71 -14.76 -0.24
C GLY A 39 -1.09 -13.65 0.71
N ALA A 40 -2.27 -13.10 0.45
CA ALA A 40 -2.87 -12.10 1.30
C ALA A 40 -4.34 -12.42 1.54
N ILE A 41 -4.79 -12.16 2.75
CA ILE A 41 -6.19 -12.28 3.16
C ILE A 41 -6.63 -10.91 3.69
N SER A 42 -7.76 -10.44 3.18
CA SER A 42 -8.40 -9.20 3.64
C SER A 42 -8.86 -9.36 5.09
N ILE A 43 -8.61 -8.34 5.93
CA ILE A 43 -9.15 -8.31 7.30
C ILE A 43 -10.67 -8.49 7.27
N LYS A 44 -11.36 -7.81 6.35
CA LYS A 44 -12.82 -7.88 6.18
C LYS A 44 -13.31 -9.31 5.91
N ASP A 45 -12.55 -10.11 5.18
CA ASP A 45 -12.98 -11.46 4.76
C ASP A 45 -12.97 -12.44 5.94
N ILE A 46 -11.99 -12.29 6.85
CA ILE A 46 -11.86 -13.18 8.01
C ILE A 46 -12.49 -12.62 9.28
N PHE A 47 -12.82 -11.33 9.33
CA PHE A 47 -13.29 -10.65 10.54
C PHE A 47 -14.45 -11.38 11.22
N GLY A 48 -15.48 -11.77 10.45
CA GLY A 48 -16.65 -12.47 11.00
C GLY A 48 -16.31 -13.85 11.57
N SER A 49 -15.44 -14.61 10.90
CA SER A 49 -14.98 -15.92 11.38
C SER A 49 -14.11 -15.78 12.63
N MET A 50 -13.22 -14.78 12.67
CA MET A 50 -12.39 -14.48 13.83
C MET A 50 -13.24 -14.10 15.05
N LEU A 51 -14.25 -13.25 14.89
CA LEU A 51 -15.13 -12.87 16.01
C LEU A 51 -15.84 -14.06 16.67
N LYS A 52 -16.18 -15.09 15.88
CA LYS A 52 -16.80 -16.33 16.40
C LYS A 52 -15.78 -17.23 17.11
N ALA A 53 -14.54 -17.24 16.64
CA ALA A 53 -13.49 -18.10 17.17
C ALA A 53 -12.83 -17.52 18.44
N LEU A 54 -12.59 -16.21 18.47
CA LEU A 54 -11.84 -15.51 19.52
C LEU A 54 -12.30 -15.81 20.96
N PRO A 55 -13.61 -15.89 21.29
CA PRO A 55 -14.06 -16.17 22.65
C PRO A 55 -13.59 -17.53 23.19
N ASN A 56 -13.29 -18.48 22.30
CA ASN A 56 -12.87 -19.83 22.65
C ASN A 56 -11.34 -19.98 22.68
N VAL A 57 -10.59 -18.93 22.36
CA VAL A 57 -9.13 -18.94 22.37
C VAL A 57 -8.63 -18.69 23.79
N LYS A 58 -7.95 -19.67 24.37
CA LYS A 58 -7.15 -19.46 25.58
C LYS A 58 -5.81 -18.86 25.16
N ILE A 59 -5.66 -17.55 25.27
CA ILE A 59 -4.40 -16.87 25.02
C ILE A 59 -3.50 -17.11 26.23
N SER A 60 -2.31 -17.67 26.02
CA SER A 60 -1.29 -17.68 27.06
C SER A 60 -0.61 -16.30 27.08
N ASN A 61 -0.40 -15.72 28.27
CA ASN A 61 0.23 -14.39 28.38
C ASN A 61 1.69 -14.39 27.90
N ASP A 62 2.31 -15.56 27.72
CA ASP A 62 3.69 -15.74 27.29
C ASP A 62 3.87 -15.57 25.76
N GLU A 63 2.79 -15.42 24.99
CA GLU A 63 2.80 -15.37 23.52
C GLU A 63 2.76 -13.95 22.92
N VAL A 64 2.56 -12.90 23.73
CA VAL A 64 2.57 -11.50 23.24
C VAL A 64 3.99 -10.94 23.33
N TYR A 65 4.87 -11.40 22.45
CA TYR A 65 6.22 -10.86 22.34
C TYR A 65 6.25 -9.57 21.51
N GLY A 66 6.92 -8.53 22.03
CA GLY A 66 7.40 -7.39 21.23
C GLY A 66 6.39 -6.31 20.84
N LEU A 67 5.19 -6.27 21.46
CA LEU A 67 4.24 -5.18 21.20
C LEU A 67 4.56 -3.95 22.07
N THR A 68 5.02 -2.88 21.43
CA THR A 68 5.32 -1.60 22.06
C THR A 68 4.30 -0.54 21.65
N ARG A 69 4.25 0.56 22.40
CA ARG A 69 3.48 1.74 22.02
C ARG A 69 3.90 2.22 20.63
N ARG A 70 5.21 2.35 20.37
CA ARG A 70 5.73 2.83 19.07
C ARG A 70 5.35 1.88 17.91
N ASN A 71 5.58 0.58 18.06
CA ASN A 71 5.23 -0.41 17.02
C ASN A 71 3.73 -0.47 16.74
N MET A 72 2.91 -0.31 17.78
CA MET A 72 1.46 -0.25 17.62
C MET A 72 1.03 1.00 16.81
N LEU A 73 1.67 2.14 17.07
CA LEU A 73 1.36 3.41 16.42
C LEU A 73 1.85 3.49 14.96
N CYS A 74 2.89 2.73 14.56
CA CYS A 74 3.35 2.61 13.17
C CYS A 74 2.26 2.20 12.15
N THR A 75 1.13 1.67 12.61
CA THR A 75 -0.03 1.36 11.76
C THR A 75 -0.86 2.60 11.40
N THR A 76 -0.63 3.71 12.09
CA THR A 76 -1.35 4.98 11.97
C THR A 76 -0.51 6.00 11.21
N SER A 77 -1.16 7.00 10.63
CA SER A 77 -0.46 8.14 10.00
C SER A 77 0.32 8.93 11.04
N GLY A 78 1.59 9.17 10.77
CA GLY A 78 2.54 9.78 11.72
C GLY A 78 3.07 8.79 12.75
N GLY A 79 2.81 7.50 12.57
CA GLY A 79 3.30 6.45 13.45
C GLY A 79 4.78 6.16 13.26
N GLN A 80 5.36 6.44 12.09
CA GLN A 80 6.78 6.20 11.83
C GLN A 80 7.62 7.41 12.24
N VAL A 81 7.10 8.63 12.07
CA VAL A 81 7.84 9.86 12.43
C VAL A 81 8.18 9.92 13.93
N ILE A 82 7.41 9.26 14.81
CA ILE A 82 7.71 9.21 16.26
C ILE A 82 9.03 8.49 16.58
N HIS A 83 9.61 7.76 15.63
CA HIS A 83 10.92 7.11 15.80
C HIS A 83 12.09 8.07 15.53
N PHE A 84 11.81 9.29 15.03
CA PHE A 84 12.79 10.27 14.60
C PHE A 84 12.66 11.57 15.42
N GLU A 85 12.72 11.47 16.75
CA GLU A 85 12.38 12.57 17.68
C GLU A 85 13.26 13.83 17.56
N ASN A 86 14.46 13.71 16.97
CA ASN A 86 15.42 14.81 16.82
C ASN A 86 15.64 15.26 15.37
N GLU A 87 14.87 14.72 14.43
CA GLU A 87 15.00 15.00 13.01
C GLU A 87 13.84 15.89 12.53
N ASN A 88 14.06 16.64 11.45
CA ASN A 88 13.01 17.43 10.81
C ASN A 88 12.11 16.51 9.99
N THR A 89 10.94 16.18 10.54
CA THR A 89 10.06 15.16 9.97
C THR A 89 8.65 15.64 9.69
N MET A 90 8.01 14.99 8.72
CA MET A 90 6.62 15.26 8.34
C MET A 90 5.86 13.99 8.05
N ALA A 91 4.59 13.95 8.43
CA ALA A 91 3.68 12.85 8.12
C ALA A 91 2.49 13.35 7.29
N VAL A 92 2.22 12.66 6.19
CA VAL A 92 1.20 13.02 5.20
C VAL A 92 0.34 11.80 4.91
N ASP A 93 -0.97 11.95 4.98
CA ASP A 93 -1.90 10.89 4.57
C ASP A 93 -2.94 11.35 3.55
N GLY A 94 -3.42 10.39 2.77
CA GLY A 94 -4.36 10.60 1.68
C GLY A 94 -3.64 10.84 0.34
N ILE A 95 -4.07 10.12 -0.70
CA ILE A 95 -3.39 10.08 -1.99
C ILE A 95 -3.24 11.46 -2.65
N HIS A 96 -4.23 12.35 -2.51
CA HIS A 96 -4.14 13.70 -3.07
C HIS A 96 -3.09 14.57 -2.35
N ASN A 97 -2.99 14.43 -1.02
CA ASN A 97 -1.97 15.13 -0.24
C ASN A 97 -0.58 14.56 -0.54
N ALA A 98 -0.48 13.23 -0.69
CA ALA A 98 0.74 12.55 -1.08
C ALA A 98 1.27 13.07 -2.43
N ILE A 99 0.40 13.20 -3.45
CA ILE A 99 0.76 13.77 -4.75
C ILE A 99 1.29 15.19 -4.58
N SER A 100 0.55 16.06 -3.89
CA SER A 100 0.96 17.46 -3.69
C SER A 100 2.31 17.59 -2.98
N ILE A 101 2.63 16.70 -2.04
CA ILE A 101 3.90 16.72 -1.33
C ILE A 101 5.03 16.18 -2.19
N LEU A 102 4.79 15.13 -2.99
CA LEU A 102 5.78 14.63 -3.95
C LEU A 102 6.12 15.68 -5.02
N GLU A 103 5.14 16.44 -5.51
CA GLU A 103 5.37 17.58 -6.42
C GLU A 103 6.25 18.66 -5.79
N LYS A 104 6.10 18.93 -4.49
CA LYS A 104 6.96 19.87 -3.76
C LYS A 104 8.39 19.34 -3.61
N ILE A 105 8.56 18.04 -3.39
CA ILE A 105 9.87 17.39 -3.35
C ILE A 105 10.55 17.50 -4.72
N GLU A 106 9.83 17.28 -5.82
CA GLU A 106 10.37 17.44 -7.18
C GLU A 106 10.77 18.89 -7.52
N MET A 107 10.24 19.87 -6.78
CA MET A 107 10.58 21.30 -6.92
C MET A 107 11.66 21.77 -5.92
N ASP A 108 12.35 20.86 -5.24
CA ASP A 108 13.37 21.14 -4.23
C ASP A 108 12.86 22.09 -3.10
N GLN A 109 11.56 22.00 -2.76
CA GLN A 109 10.92 22.87 -1.75
C GLN A 109 10.93 22.28 -0.33
N LEU A 110 11.46 21.08 -0.15
CA LEU A 110 11.41 20.32 1.10
C LEU A 110 12.77 19.69 1.44
N ASP A 111 13.86 20.26 0.92
CA ASP A 111 15.24 19.76 1.08
C ASP A 111 15.71 19.76 2.55
N GLU A 112 15.08 20.56 3.40
CA GLU A 112 15.36 20.62 4.83
C GLU A 112 14.74 19.47 5.64
N MET A 113 13.90 18.63 5.01
CA MET A 113 13.26 17.48 5.67
C MET A 113 14.19 16.26 5.67
N ASP A 114 14.44 15.70 6.85
CA ASP A 114 15.25 14.49 7.02
C ASP A 114 14.43 13.22 6.72
N PHE A 115 13.13 13.24 7.02
CA PHE A 115 12.24 12.10 6.79
C PHE A 115 10.78 12.53 6.56
N ILE A 116 10.16 11.97 5.51
CA ILE A 116 8.75 12.20 5.19
C ILE A 116 8.02 10.85 5.14
N GLU A 117 7.07 10.67 6.05
CA GLU A 117 6.13 9.54 6.04
C GLU A 117 4.95 9.87 5.13
N ILE A 118 4.71 9.04 4.10
CA ILE A 118 3.60 9.24 3.15
C ILE A 118 2.71 8.00 3.13
N ALA A 119 1.42 8.18 3.44
CA ALA A 119 0.41 7.15 3.37
C ALA A 119 -0.68 7.47 2.32
N ALA A 120 -0.98 6.52 1.44
CA ALA A 120 -2.01 6.71 0.42
C ALA A 120 -3.45 6.82 0.99
N CYS A 121 -3.73 6.10 2.08
CA CYS A 121 -5.05 6.11 2.71
C CYS A 121 -5.10 7.12 3.86
N PRO A 122 -6.21 7.88 4.04
CA PRO A 122 -6.36 8.76 5.18
C PRO A 122 -6.27 7.99 6.50
N LYS A 123 -5.50 8.49 7.47
CA LYS A 123 -5.18 7.78 8.72
C LYS A 123 -4.36 6.49 8.55
N GLY A 124 -3.55 6.40 7.50
CA GLY A 124 -2.61 5.30 7.30
C GLY A 124 -3.33 3.98 7.01
N CYS A 125 -2.80 2.88 7.55
CA CYS A 125 -3.36 1.54 7.30
C CYS A 125 -4.77 1.37 7.89
N LEU A 126 -5.19 2.21 8.84
CA LEU A 126 -6.54 2.19 9.41
C LEU A 126 -7.61 2.67 8.41
N GLY A 127 -7.22 3.46 7.41
CA GLY A 127 -8.10 3.89 6.33
C GLY A 127 -8.13 2.95 5.14
N GLY A 128 -7.46 1.78 5.23
CA GLY A 128 -7.37 0.83 4.13
C GLY A 128 -8.74 0.26 3.72
N PRO A 129 -8.97 -0.05 2.43
CA PRO A 129 -10.28 -0.49 1.94
C PRO A 129 -10.69 -1.89 2.41
N LEU A 130 -9.76 -2.67 2.98
CA LEU A 130 -9.99 -4.05 3.40
C LEU A 130 -10.24 -4.18 4.91
N VAL A 131 -10.50 -3.08 5.61
CA VAL A 131 -10.88 -3.07 7.03
C VAL A 131 -12.40 -3.02 7.21
N VAL A 132 -12.87 -3.24 8.44
CA VAL A 132 -14.30 -3.23 8.81
C VAL A 132 -14.69 -2.01 9.64
N GLU A 133 -13.81 -1.60 10.56
CA GLU A 133 -14.07 -0.53 11.51
C GLU A 133 -13.88 0.85 10.85
N ASN A 134 -14.62 1.85 11.32
CA ASN A 134 -14.38 3.23 10.90
C ASN A 134 -12.97 3.68 11.33
N LYS A 135 -12.21 4.28 10.41
CA LYS A 135 -10.82 4.71 10.64
C LYS A 135 -10.61 5.58 11.89
N PHE A 136 -11.54 6.46 12.23
CA PHE A 136 -11.42 7.32 13.42
C PHE A 136 -11.73 6.57 14.71
N ILE A 137 -12.69 5.66 14.69
CA ILE A 137 -13.00 4.77 15.82
C ILE A 137 -11.82 3.83 16.07
N ALA A 138 -11.27 3.23 15.01
CA ALA A 138 -10.08 2.39 15.06
C ALA A 138 -8.88 3.15 15.65
N LEU A 139 -8.63 4.37 15.19
CA LEU A 139 -7.54 5.22 15.70
C LEU A 139 -7.70 5.50 17.19
N ASN A 140 -8.90 5.85 17.66
CA ASN A 140 -9.16 6.06 19.08
C ASN A 140 -8.91 4.79 19.91
N LYS A 141 -9.34 3.63 19.42
CA LYS A 141 -9.11 2.33 20.08
C LYS A 141 -7.61 2.00 20.16
N ILE A 142 -6.88 2.17 19.06
CA ILE A 142 -5.45 1.91 18.98
C ILE A 142 -4.68 2.83 19.93
N ASN A 143 -4.98 4.12 19.93
CA ASN A 143 -4.36 5.08 20.86
C ASN A 143 -4.62 4.70 22.33
N ARG A 144 -5.83 4.24 22.65
CA ARG A 144 -6.17 3.79 24.01
C ARG A 144 -5.38 2.54 24.41
N ILE A 145 -5.21 1.59 23.50
CA ILE A 145 -4.40 0.38 23.75
C ILE A 145 -2.93 0.76 23.90
N ALA A 146 -2.41 1.58 22.99
CA ALA A 146 -1.01 1.97 22.93
C ALA A 146 -0.53 2.71 24.19
N ARG A 147 -1.40 3.46 24.87
CA ARG A 147 -1.09 4.11 26.16
C ARG A 147 -0.74 3.14 27.30
N ASN A 148 -1.16 1.90 27.20
CA ASN A 148 -0.91 0.87 28.22
C ASN A 148 0.23 -0.07 27.84
N LEU A 149 0.91 0.18 26.72
CA LEU A 149 2.05 -0.61 26.24
C LEU A 149 3.37 0.05 26.67
N PRO A 150 4.45 -0.73 26.83
CA PRO A 150 5.79 -0.18 27.03
C PRO A 150 6.21 0.68 25.83
N GLU A 151 6.99 1.73 26.07
CA GLU A 151 7.39 2.70 25.04
C GLU A 151 8.23 2.04 23.93
N ASN A 152 9.28 1.32 24.33
CA ASN A 152 10.11 0.51 23.43
C ASN A 152 10.51 -0.81 24.10
N PHE A 153 10.81 -1.81 23.28
CA PHE A 153 11.30 -3.13 23.67
C PHE A 153 12.55 -3.54 22.86
N GLU A 154 12.98 -2.69 21.93
CA GLU A 154 14.16 -2.97 21.11
C GLU A 154 15.43 -2.99 21.95
N THR A 155 16.17 -4.11 21.85
CA THR A 155 17.50 -4.23 22.40
C THR A 155 18.55 -3.88 21.33
N GLU A 156 19.78 -3.55 21.75
CA GLU A 156 20.90 -3.37 20.82
C GLU A 156 21.11 -4.61 19.94
N TYR A 157 20.93 -5.80 20.52
CA TYR A 157 20.99 -7.07 19.81
C TYR A 157 19.96 -7.20 18.69
N ASP A 158 18.71 -6.76 18.91
CA ASP A 158 17.67 -6.79 17.87
C ASP A 158 18.03 -5.86 16.70
N THR A 159 18.61 -4.70 17.01
CA THR A 159 19.09 -3.73 16.02
C THR A 159 20.23 -4.31 15.19
N GLU A 160 21.24 -4.90 15.84
CA GLU A 160 22.38 -5.52 15.17
C GLU A 160 21.93 -6.63 14.22
N LYS A 161 21.02 -7.49 14.67
CA LYS A 161 20.47 -8.57 13.85
C LYS A 161 19.73 -8.04 12.62
N CYS A 162 18.94 -6.97 12.75
CA CYS A 162 18.29 -6.32 11.60
C CYS A 162 19.31 -5.74 10.62
N LEU A 163 20.39 -5.14 11.13
CA LEU A 163 21.48 -4.61 10.30
C LEU A 163 22.24 -5.72 9.57
N GLU A 164 22.47 -6.86 10.21
CA GLU A 164 23.02 -8.06 9.58
C GLU A 164 22.12 -8.54 8.45
N MET A 165 20.82 -8.72 8.72
CA MET A 165 19.83 -9.10 7.70
C MET A 165 19.80 -8.11 6.53
N TYR A 166 19.97 -6.81 6.78
CA TYR A 166 20.06 -5.79 5.73
C TYR A 166 21.37 -5.92 4.92
N LYS A 167 22.51 -6.12 5.58
CA LYS A 167 23.83 -6.29 4.94
C LYS A 167 23.89 -7.56 4.09
N GLU A 168 23.29 -8.65 4.57
CA GLU A 168 23.16 -9.93 3.85
C GLU A 168 22.14 -9.86 2.69
N GLY A 169 21.40 -8.76 2.56
CA GLY A 169 20.42 -8.56 1.50
C GLY A 169 19.05 -9.18 1.76
N PHE A 170 18.81 -9.73 2.95
CA PHE A 170 17.56 -10.40 3.30
C PHE A 170 16.37 -9.44 3.40
N ILE A 171 16.56 -8.24 3.96
CA ILE A 171 15.54 -7.16 4.03
C ILE A 171 15.88 -5.95 3.17
N ARG A 172 16.68 -6.14 2.11
CA ARG A 172 17.14 -5.08 1.23
C ARG A 172 16.51 -5.22 -0.15
N LEU A 173 16.25 -4.09 -0.81
CA LEU A 173 15.94 -4.09 -2.24
C LEU A 173 17.15 -4.62 -3.01
N THR A 174 16.96 -5.73 -3.73
CA THR A 174 18.01 -6.38 -4.53
C THR A 174 18.12 -5.77 -5.93
N ASN A 175 17.05 -5.14 -6.39
CA ASN A 175 16.96 -4.53 -7.71
C ASN A 175 16.76 -3.02 -7.62
N LYS A 176 17.36 -2.29 -8.56
CA LYS A 176 17.14 -0.84 -8.69
C LYS A 176 15.70 -0.56 -9.11
N ILE A 177 15.05 0.35 -8.41
CA ILE A 177 13.78 0.92 -8.82
C ILE A 177 14.07 1.89 -9.97
N LYS A 178 13.45 1.65 -11.13
CA LYS A 178 13.57 2.56 -12.27
C LYS A 178 12.43 3.59 -12.23
N PRO A 179 12.70 4.86 -12.56
CA PRO A 179 11.64 5.84 -12.76
C PRO A 179 10.62 5.35 -13.79
N MET A 180 9.34 5.58 -13.54
CA MET A 180 8.30 5.40 -14.55
C MET A 180 8.21 6.67 -15.40
N GLU A 181 8.33 6.55 -16.72
CA GLU A 181 8.10 7.68 -17.63
C GLU A 181 6.58 7.92 -17.74
N VAL A 182 6.05 8.83 -16.91
CA VAL A 182 4.60 9.10 -16.86
C VAL A 182 4.17 10.18 -17.87
N THR A 183 5.11 10.99 -18.38
CA THR A 183 4.80 12.20 -19.15
C THR A 183 4.74 12.01 -20.66
N LYS A 184 5.18 10.87 -21.21
CA LYS A 184 5.24 10.64 -22.66
C LYS A 184 4.38 9.44 -23.07
N LEU A 185 3.39 9.68 -23.94
CA LEU A 185 2.56 8.62 -24.54
C LEU A 185 3.32 7.82 -25.62
N ASP A 186 4.30 8.46 -26.25
CA ASP A 186 5.18 7.87 -27.25
C ASP A 186 6.48 8.69 -27.37
N PRO A 187 7.63 8.06 -27.66
CA PRO A 187 8.86 8.77 -28.01
C PRO A 187 8.73 9.63 -29.28
N ASP A 188 7.91 9.22 -30.26
CA ASP A 188 7.63 10.00 -31.47
C ASP A 188 6.47 10.99 -31.22
N LEU A 189 6.75 12.29 -31.36
CA LEU A 189 5.78 13.36 -31.16
C LEU A 189 4.51 13.20 -32.02
N ASN A 190 4.65 12.77 -33.28
CA ASN A 190 3.51 12.57 -34.17
C ASN A 190 2.63 11.40 -33.71
N ILE A 191 3.25 10.33 -33.20
CA ILE A 191 2.51 9.20 -32.63
C ILE A 191 1.85 9.61 -31.31
N SER A 192 2.56 10.38 -30.48
CA SER A 192 2.03 10.91 -29.22
C SER A 192 0.79 11.79 -29.43
N ILE A 193 0.79 12.67 -30.43
CA ILE A 193 -0.38 13.48 -30.80
C ILE A 193 -1.55 12.60 -31.24
N LYS A 194 -1.31 11.61 -32.10
CA LYS A 194 -2.37 10.67 -32.53
C LYS A 194 -2.94 9.87 -31.34
N LYS A 195 -2.09 9.45 -30.40
CA LYS A 195 -2.51 8.78 -29.17
C LYS A 195 -3.35 9.70 -28.28
N MET A 196 -2.98 10.98 -28.13
CA MET A 196 -3.80 11.95 -27.38
C MET A 196 -5.21 12.07 -27.95
N ASP A 197 -5.34 12.17 -29.28
CA ASP A 197 -6.67 12.25 -29.91
C ASP A 197 -7.46 10.95 -29.76
N ALA A 198 -6.81 9.79 -29.89
CA ALA A 198 -7.44 8.50 -29.66
C ALA A 198 -7.94 8.35 -28.21
N ILE A 199 -7.15 8.81 -27.23
CA ILE A 199 -7.54 8.84 -25.82
C ILE A 199 -8.77 9.71 -25.62
N ARG A 200 -8.78 10.97 -26.12
CA ARG A 200 -9.95 11.87 -26.00
C ARG A 200 -11.21 11.25 -26.59
N ASN A 201 -11.10 10.65 -27.78
CA ASN A 201 -12.21 9.98 -28.44
C ASN A 201 -12.74 8.82 -27.59
N LEU A 202 -11.86 7.95 -27.07
CA LEU A 202 -12.26 6.86 -26.19
C LEU A 202 -12.91 7.38 -24.90
N VAL A 203 -12.34 8.39 -24.25
CA VAL A 203 -12.90 8.99 -23.02
C VAL A 203 -14.30 9.54 -23.24
N SER A 204 -14.57 10.22 -24.35
CA SER A 204 -15.91 10.72 -24.67
C SER A 204 -16.96 9.60 -24.87
N SER A 205 -16.50 8.39 -25.20
CA SER A 205 -17.38 7.23 -25.29
C SER A 205 -17.66 6.59 -23.93
N LEU A 206 -16.76 6.74 -22.96
CA LEU A 206 -16.85 6.12 -21.63
C LEU A 206 -17.92 6.77 -20.73
N PRO A 207 -18.37 6.09 -19.67
CA PRO A 207 -19.39 6.61 -18.75
C PRO A 207 -19.02 7.90 -18.01
N GLY A 208 -17.72 8.21 -17.85
CA GLY A 208 -17.25 9.42 -17.16
C GLY A 208 -17.50 9.46 -15.65
N ILE A 209 -17.87 8.33 -15.01
CA ILE A 209 -18.20 8.26 -13.58
C ILE A 209 -17.04 7.79 -12.69
N ASP A 210 -15.88 7.49 -13.27
CA ASP A 210 -14.65 7.10 -12.56
C ASP A 210 -14.83 6.03 -11.46
N CYS A 211 -15.63 5.01 -11.79
CA CYS A 211 -16.08 4.01 -10.82
C CYS A 211 -15.02 2.98 -10.37
N GLY A 212 -13.86 2.89 -11.01
CA GLY A 212 -12.82 1.93 -10.63
C GLY A 212 -13.06 0.46 -11.04
N ILE A 213 -14.24 0.09 -11.56
CA ILE A 213 -14.63 -1.32 -11.76
C ILE A 213 -13.72 -2.06 -12.75
N CYS A 214 -13.21 -1.38 -13.76
CA CYS A 214 -12.27 -1.96 -14.74
C CYS A 214 -10.81 -2.01 -14.23
N GLY A 215 -10.57 -1.66 -12.97
CA GLY A 215 -9.24 -1.60 -12.36
C GLY A 215 -8.45 -0.32 -12.67
N SER A 216 -9.03 0.66 -13.36
CA SER A 216 -8.45 2.02 -13.52
C SER A 216 -9.12 3.01 -12.58
N PRO A 217 -8.37 3.98 -12.02
CA PRO A 217 -8.94 4.98 -11.11
C PRO A 217 -9.89 5.95 -11.82
N THR A 218 -9.67 6.24 -13.10
CA THR A 218 -10.51 7.14 -13.89
C THR A 218 -10.73 6.58 -15.30
N CYS A 219 -11.75 7.09 -16.00
CA CYS A 219 -12.00 6.80 -17.40
C CYS A 219 -10.85 7.26 -18.30
N GLN A 220 -10.20 8.37 -17.94
CA GLN A 220 -8.99 8.87 -18.59
C GLN A 220 -7.86 7.84 -18.48
N SER A 221 -7.55 7.36 -17.27
CA SER A 221 -6.49 6.35 -17.07
C SER A 221 -6.81 5.03 -17.78
N PHE A 222 -8.08 4.62 -17.81
CA PHE A 222 -8.49 3.44 -18.60
C PHE A 222 -8.20 3.64 -20.09
N ALA A 223 -8.54 4.79 -20.65
CA ALA A 223 -8.31 5.07 -22.06
C ALA A 223 -6.81 5.12 -22.38
N GLU A 224 -6.00 5.75 -21.51
CA GLU A 224 -4.54 5.75 -21.62
C GLU A 224 -3.98 4.33 -21.63
N ASP A 225 -4.39 3.47 -20.69
CA ASP A 225 -3.90 2.08 -20.61
C ASP A 225 -4.20 1.28 -21.88
N VAL A 226 -5.38 1.48 -22.47
CA VAL A 226 -5.79 0.78 -23.69
C VAL A 226 -5.01 1.29 -24.90
N ILE A 227 -4.92 2.61 -25.08
CA ILE A 227 -4.28 3.24 -26.24
C ILE A 227 -2.76 3.12 -26.21
N THR A 228 -2.13 3.18 -25.03
CA THR A 228 -0.68 2.97 -24.88
C THR A 228 -0.29 1.49 -24.97
N GLY A 229 -1.26 0.58 -24.95
CA GLY A 229 -1.01 -0.86 -25.01
C GLY A 229 -0.57 -1.47 -23.67
N ALA A 230 -0.69 -0.74 -22.56
CA ALA A 230 -0.47 -1.29 -21.22
C ALA A 230 -1.53 -2.38 -20.89
N ARG A 231 -2.77 -2.18 -21.35
CA ARG A 231 -3.87 -3.16 -21.22
C ARG A 231 -4.73 -3.18 -22.50
N PRO A 232 -4.21 -3.69 -23.62
CA PRO A 232 -4.83 -3.54 -24.94
C PRO A 232 -6.19 -4.26 -25.07
N ASN A 233 -6.42 -5.28 -24.25
CA ASN A 233 -7.65 -6.08 -24.24
C ASN A 233 -8.60 -5.71 -23.09
N ALA A 234 -8.35 -4.61 -22.38
CA ALA A 234 -9.22 -4.19 -21.28
C ALA A 234 -10.56 -3.68 -21.80
N VAL A 235 -11.64 -4.04 -21.11
CA VAL A 235 -13.00 -3.61 -21.44
C VAL A 235 -13.59 -2.89 -20.23
N CYS A 236 -14.33 -1.81 -20.45
CA CYS A 236 -15.09 -1.15 -19.40
C CYS A 236 -16.44 -1.87 -19.21
N PRO A 237 -16.68 -2.55 -18.07
CA PRO A 237 -17.90 -3.33 -17.88
C PRO A 237 -19.16 -2.47 -17.83
N VAL A 238 -19.00 -1.20 -17.42
CA VAL A 238 -20.10 -0.25 -17.23
C VAL A 238 -20.67 0.28 -18.55
N MET A 239 -19.86 0.26 -19.63
CA MET A 239 -20.31 0.65 -20.98
C MET A 239 -21.53 -0.16 -21.43
N ASN A 240 -21.58 -1.45 -21.09
CA ASN A 240 -22.66 -2.35 -21.51
C ASN A 240 -23.90 -2.29 -20.60
N ILE A 241 -23.82 -1.58 -19.48
CA ILE A 241 -24.88 -1.52 -18.45
C ILE A 241 -25.64 -0.20 -18.51
N LEU A 242 -25.05 0.85 -19.09
CA LEU A 242 -25.64 2.19 -19.22
C LEU A 242 -26.07 2.57 -20.66
N PRO A 243 -26.78 1.73 -21.45
CA PRO A 243 -27.29 2.18 -22.74
C PRO A 243 -28.33 3.32 -22.65
N SER A 244 -28.80 3.69 -21.44
CA SER A 244 -29.99 4.52 -21.23
C SER A 244 -29.75 5.96 -20.76
N ILE A 245 -28.51 6.40 -20.51
CA ILE A 245 -28.22 7.75 -19.95
C ILE A 245 -27.51 8.66 -20.98
N LYS A 246 -27.62 8.36 -22.27
CA LYS A 246 -27.30 9.32 -23.34
C LYS A 246 -28.59 9.79 -24.00
N LYS A 247 -29.30 10.69 -23.32
CA LYS A 247 -30.26 11.63 -23.91
C LYS A 247 -30.05 12.99 -23.30
#